data_AF-A0A2X2TD31-F1
#
_entry.id   AF-A0A2X2TD31-F1
#
_cell.length_a   1.000
_cell.length_b   1.000
_cell.length_c   1.000
_cell.angle_alpha   90.00
_cell.angle_beta   90.00
_cell.angle_gamma   90.00
#
_symmetry.space_group_name_H-M   'P 1'
#
loop_
_entity.id
_entity.type
_entity.pdbx_description
1 polymer ?
#
loop_
_entity_poly.entity_id
_entity_poly.type
_entity_poly.pdbx_seq_one_letter_code
_entity_poly.pdbx_strand_id
1 'polypeptide(L)'
;MKRVLKPGGIAIFMDVTSPGHPVKDIWLQTVEALRDTSHVRNYSSGEWLSLFNDAGLVTHSVLCDRLNLEFTSWIARMRTPIVLSDAIRAYQKSASDEVKQYFELQRDGSFTSDIIMLEARKA
;
A
#
# COMPACT_ATOMS: atom_id res chain seq x y z
N MET A 1 -14.56 8.82 9.86
CA MET A 1 -13.90 10.15 9.77
C MET A 1 -14.89 11.32 9.65
N LYS A 2 -15.70 11.43 8.60
CA LYS A 2 -16.60 12.60 8.35
C LYS A 2 -17.39 13.12 9.55
N ARG A 3 -17.98 12.23 10.37
CA ARG A 3 -18.86 12.60 11.49
C ARG A 3 -18.22 13.63 12.43
N VAL A 4 -16.92 13.50 12.70
CA VAL A 4 -16.20 14.34 13.67
C VAL A 4 -15.50 15.55 13.05
N LEU A 5 -15.44 15.64 11.72
CA LEU A 5 -14.91 16.82 11.03
C LEU A 5 -15.91 17.99 11.15
N LYS A 6 -15.39 19.19 11.39
CA LYS A 6 -16.17 20.44 11.28
C LYS A 6 -16.56 20.67 9.81
N PRO A 7 -17.67 21.38 9.53
CA PRO A 7 -17.96 21.86 8.17
C PRO A 7 -16.77 22.63 7.59
N GLY A 8 -16.42 22.37 6.33
CA GLY A 8 -15.22 22.90 5.68
C GLY A 8 -13.88 22.31 6.17
N GLY A 9 -13.92 21.37 7.12
CA GLY A 9 -12.73 20.70 7.65
C GLY A 9 -12.03 19.83 6.61
N ILE A 10 -10.71 19.75 6.72
CA ILE A 10 -9.84 19.00 5.82
C ILE A 10 -9.50 17.64 6.45
N ALA A 11 -9.64 16.58 5.66
CA ALA A 11 -9.08 15.27 5.92
C ALA A 11 -7.86 15.07 5.03
N ILE A 12 -6.75 14.66 5.65
CA ILE A 12 -5.56 14.20 4.93
C ILE A 12 -5.40 12.71 5.24
N PHE A 13 -5.27 11.90 4.20
CA PHE A 13 -5.07 10.47 4.31
C PHE A 13 -3.83 10.07 3.52
N MET A 14 -2.99 9.21 4.09
CA MET A 14 -1.76 8.73 3.46
C MET A 14 -1.63 7.24 3.74
N ASP A 15 -1.32 6.47 2.70
CA ASP A 15 -1.17 5.01 2.83
C ASP A 15 -0.37 4.41 1.68
N VAL A 16 0.06 3.15 1.85
CA VAL A 16 0.47 2.29 0.73
C VAL A 16 -0.77 1.99 -0.12
N THR A 17 -0.63 2.11 -1.44
CA THR A 17 -1.74 1.86 -2.37
C THR A 17 -1.44 0.73 -3.32
N SER A 18 -2.48 -0.02 -3.65
CA SER A 18 -2.41 -0.99 -4.74
C SER A 18 -2.45 -0.29 -6.11
N PRO A 19 -1.73 -0.80 -7.13
CA PRO A 19 -1.88 -0.35 -8.51
C PRO A 19 -3.22 -0.72 -9.16
N GLY A 20 -4.05 -1.54 -8.51
CA GLY A 20 -5.33 -2.00 -9.06
C GLY A 20 -5.23 -3.08 -10.15
N HIS A 21 -4.04 -3.34 -10.71
CA HIS A 21 -3.84 -4.47 -11.61
C HIS A 21 -3.82 -5.79 -10.83
N PRO A 22 -4.68 -6.78 -11.14
CA PRO A 22 -4.90 -7.95 -10.27
C PRO A 22 -3.63 -8.72 -9.90
N VAL A 23 -2.72 -8.94 -10.86
CA VAL A 23 -1.47 -9.69 -10.62
C VAL A 23 -0.50 -8.91 -9.70
N LYS A 24 -0.47 -7.59 -9.81
CA LYS A 24 0.39 -6.73 -8.96
C LYS A 24 -0.23 -6.56 -7.58
N ASP A 25 -1.55 -6.47 -7.54
CA ASP A 25 -2.32 -6.34 -6.31
C ASP A 25 -2.18 -7.59 -5.42
N ILE A 26 -2.42 -8.79 -5.97
CA ILE A 26 -2.30 -10.02 -5.18
C ILE A 26 -0.88 -10.20 -4.64
N TRP A 27 0.12 -9.83 -5.43
CA TRP A 27 1.51 -9.88 -4.98
C TRP A 27 1.73 -8.94 -3.79
N LEU A 28 1.30 -7.68 -3.89
CA LEU A 28 1.46 -6.68 -2.83
C LEU A 28 0.72 -7.08 -1.55
N GLN A 29 -0.53 -7.55 -1.67
CA GLN A 29 -1.29 -8.01 -0.50
C GLN A 29 -0.62 -9.20 0.18
N THR A 30 -0.09 -10.14 -0.61
CA THR A 30 0.55 -11.34 -0.07
C THR A 30 1.83 -11.00 0.69
N VAL A 31 2.70 -10.13 0.15
CA VAL A 31 3.95 -9.77 0.84
C VAL A 31 3.69 -8.98 2.12
N GLU A 32 2.70 -8.08 2.14
CA GLU A 32 2.33 -7.34 3.35
C GLU A 32 1.69 -8.26 4.40
N ALA A 33 0.81 -9.18 4.00
CA ALA A 33 0.20 -10.14 4.92
C ALA A 33 1.20 -11.15 5.52
N LEU A 34 2.19 -11.57 4.74
CA LEU A 34 3.29 -12.40 5.25
C LEU A 34 4.19 -11.63 6.22
N ARG A 35 4.36 -10.32 6.01
CA ARG A 35 5.20 -9.46 6.84
C ARG A 35 4.52 -9.05 8.15
N ASP A 36 3.22 -8.76 8.08
CA ASP A 36 2.39 -8.38 9.21
C ASP A 36 1.02 -9.06 9.12
N THR A 37 0.75 -9.98 10.04
CA THR A 37 -0.52 -10.73 10.08
C THR A 37 -1.72 -9.87 10.45
N SER A 38 -1.51 -8.63 10.89
CA SER A 38 -2.59 -7.66 11.12
C SER A 38 -2.98 -6.89 9.86
N HIS A 39 -2.23 -7.05 8.76
CA HIS A 39 -2.54 -6.47 7.47
C HIS A 39 -3.92 -6.91 6.99
N VAL A 40 -4.72 -5.93 6.56
CA VAL A 40 -6.04 -6.19 5.99
C VAL A 40 -6.01 -6.01 4.49
N ARG A 41 -5.68 -4.80 4.01
CA ARG A 41 -5.76 -4.46 2.59
C ARG A 41 -5.02 -3.15 2.30
N ASN A 42 -4.15 -3.15 1.30
CA ASN A 42 -3.79 -1.91 0.60
C ASN A 42 -4.82 -1.69 -0.50
N TYR A 43 -5.72 -0.73 -0.32
CA TYR A 43 -6.71 -0.38 -1.33
C TYR A 43 -6.03 0.32 -2.51
N SER A 44 -6.62 0.20 -3.70
CA SER A 44 -6.25 1.00 -4.86
C SER A 44 -6.74 2.45 -4.72
N SER A 45 -6.17 3.35 -5.52
CA SER A 45 -6.60 4.75 -5.57
C SER A 45 -8.09 4.89 -5.91
N GLY A 46 -8.61 4.07 -6.82
CA GLY A 46 -10.03 4.06 -7.19
C GLY A 46 -10.94 3.63 -6.04
N GLU A 47 -10.52 2.63 -5.25
CA GLU A 47 -11.25 2.19 -4.05
C GLU A 47 -11.24 3.29 -2.97
N TRP A 48 -10.09 3.92 -2.72
CA TRP A 48 -10.02 5.04 -1.77
C TRP A 48 -10.92 6.20 -2.19
N LEU A 49 -10.89 6.61 -3.46
CA LEU A 49 -11.74 7.68 -3.96
C LEU A 49 -13.23 7.35 -3.80
N SER A 50 -13.61 6.10 -4.04
CA SER A 50 -14.98 5.62 -3.84
C SER A 50 -15.38 5.71 -2.37
N LEU A 51 -14.53 5.23 -1.45
CA LEU A 51 -14.78 5.30 -0.01
C LEU A 51 -14.96 6.74 0.50
N PHE A 52 -14.17 7.69 0.00
CA PHE A 52 -14.30 9.10 0.37
C PHE A 52 -15.58 9.73 -0.17
N ASN A 53 -15.91 9.46 -1.44
CA ASN A 53 -17.13 9.95 -2.07
C ASN A 53 -18.39 9.38 -1.40
N ASP A 54 -18.41 8.08 -1.11
CA ASP A 54 -19.51 7.41 -0.42
C ASP A 54 -19.70 7.92 1.01
N ALA A 55 -18.61 8.29 1.67
CA ALA A 55 -18.67 8.97 2.95
C ALA A 55 -19.25 10.39 2.80
N GLY A 56 -19.29 10.99 1.61
CA GLY A 56 -19.69 12.37 1.34
C GLY A 56 -18.61 13.38 1.73
N LEU A 57 -17.35 13.02 1.50
CA LEU A 57 -16.20 13.92 1.50
C LEU A 57 -15.84 14.23 0.05
N VAL A 58 -15.50 15.49 -0.23
CA VAL A 58 -15.13 15.94 -1.57
C VAL A 58 -13.61 15.90 -1.69
N THR A 59 -13.08 14.99 -2.50
CA THR A 59 -11.65 14.92 -2.78
C THR A 59 -11.20 16.17 -3.55
N HIS A 60 -10.17 16.83 -3.05
CA HIS A 60 -9.62 18.05 -3.63
C HIS A 60 -8.30 17.78 -4.35
N SER A 61 -7.45 16.91 -3.82
CA SER A 61 -6.20 16.51 -4.46
C SER A 61 -5.85 15.05 -4.18
N VAL A 62 -5.17 14.45 -5.14
CA VAL A 62 -4.58 13.11 -5.06
C VAL A 62 -3.13 13.23 -5.50
N LEU A 63 -2.22 12.77 -4.65
CA LEU A 63 -0.81 12.67 -4.97
C LEU A 63 -0.40 11.21 -4.85
N CYS A 64 0.37 10.72 -5.81
CA CYS A 64 0.96 9.38 -5.77
C CYS A 64 2.47 9.51 -5.83
N ASP A 65 3.17 8.65 -5.11
CA ASP A 65 4.63 8.58 -5.13
C ASP A 65 5.10 7.13 -4.94
N ARG A 66 6.40 6.92 -5.04
CA ARG A 66 7.08 5.63 -4.98
C ARG A 66 7.93 5.56 -3.73
N LEU A 67 7.63 4.60 -2.86
CA LEU A 67 8.34 4.36 -1.60
C LEU A 67 9.29 3.19 -1.75
N ASN A 68 10.59 3.45 -1.66
CA ASN A 68 11.60 2.39 -1.57
C ASN A 68 11.59 1.76 -0.17
N LEU A 69 11.45 0.45 -0.11
CA LEU A 69 11.41 -0.37 1.08
C LEU A 69 12.66 -1.26 1.12
N GLU A 70 13.62 -0.88 1.95
CA GLU A 70 14.80 -1.72 2.21
C GLU A 70 14.36 -2.95 3.03
N PHE A 71 14.62 -4.14 2.51
CA PHE A 71 13.99 -5.37 2.99
C PHE A 71 14.33 -5.69 4.44
N THR A 72 15.61 -5.56 4.81
CA THR A 72 16.09 -5.95 6.15
C THR A 72 15.42 -5.12 7.23
N SER A 73 15.40 -3.79 7.06
CA SER A 73 14.74 -2.86 7.97
C SER A 73 13.22 -2.96 7.91
N TRP A 74 12.63 -3.25 6.74
CA TRP A 74 11.18 -3.43 6.59
C TRP A 74 10.66 -4.66 7.34
N ILE A 75 11.40 -5.77 7.27
CA ILE A 75 11.13 -7.01 8.02
C ILE A 75 11.37 -6.84 9.52
N ALA A 76 12.51 -6.23 9.90
CA ALA A 76 12.90 -6.07 11.29
C ALA A 76 11.91 -5.19 12.08
N ARG A 77 11.36 -4.14 11.45
CA ARG A 77 10.37 -3.24 12.08
C ARG A 77 9.14 -3.97 12.63
N MET A 78 8.70 -5.03 11.95
CA MET A 78 7.55 -5.83 12.37
C MET A 78 7.93 -7.08 13.17
N ARG A 79 9.23 -7.33 13.37
CA ARG A 79 9.76 -8.56 14.00
C ARG A 79 9.22 -9.81 13.30
N THR A 80 9.15 -9.75 11.97
CA THR A 80 8.60 -10.83 11.13
C THR A 80 9.35 -12.13 11.41
N PRO A 81 8.67 -13.24 11.71
CA PRO A 81 9.32 -14.54 11.89
C PRO A 81 10.16 -14.94 10.67
N ILE A 82 11.27 -15.64 10.90
CA ILE A 82 12.21 -16.04 9.84
C ILE A 82 11.52 -16.85 8.73
N VAL A 83 10.61 -17.77 9.09
CA VAL A 83 9.87 -18.59 8.13
C VAL A 83 9.02 -17.76 7.16
N LEU A 84 8.40 -16.67 7.65
CA LEU A 84 7.60 -15.78 6.80
C LEU A 84 8.50 -14.85 5.99
N SER A 85 9.62 -14.41 6.57
CA SER A 85 10.63 -13.62 5.84
C SER A 85 11.21 -14.42 4.67
N ASP A 86 11.55 -15.69 4.88
CA ASP A 86 12.02 -16.60 3.83
C ASP A 86 10.94 -16.87 2.78
N ALA A 87 9.68 -17.01 3.19
CA ALA A 87 8.55 -17.15 2.28
C ALA A 87 8.38 -15.91 1.38
N ILE A 88 8.49 -14.70 1.93
CA ILE A 88 8.47 -13.47 1.13
C ILE A 88 9.62 -13.49 0.11
N ARG A 89 10.83 -13.89 0.51
CA ARG A 89 11.97 -13.98 -0.41
C ARG A 89 11.76 -15.01 -1.51
N ALA A 90 11.21 -16.17 -1.17
CA ALA A 90 10.85 -17.20 -2.14
C ALA A 90 9.81 -16.66 -3.15
N TYR A 91 8.77 -15.99 -2.65
CA TYR A 91 7.71 -15.44 -3.46
C TYR A 91 8.18 -14.32 -4.40
N GLN A 92 9.06 -13.43 -3.92
CA GLN A 92 9.73 -12.41 -4.74
C GLN A 92 10.53 -13.04 -5.90
N LYS A 93 11.29 -14.12 -5.64
CA LYS A 93 12.09 -14.80 -6.67
C LYS A 93 11.21 -15.45 -7.74
N SER A 94 10.09 -16.04 -7.33
CA SER A 94 9.13 -16.68 -8.24
C SER A 94 8.18 -15.72 -8.96
N ALA A 95 8.18 -14.44 -8.59
CA ALA A 95 7.30 -13.45 -9.21
C ALA A 95 7.54 -13.32 -10.73
N SER A 96 6.48 -12.96 -11.47
CA SER A 96 6.57 -12.70 -12.91
C SER A 96 7.47 -11.50 -13.20
N ASP A 97 7.97 -11.41 -14.43
CA ASP A 97 8.81 -10.28 -14.85
C ASP A 97 8.08 -8.94 -14.76
N GLU A 98 6.77 -8.91 -15.03
CA GLU A 98 5.96 -7.70 -14.88
C GLU A 98 5.90 -7.23 -13.42
N VAL A 99 5.76 -8.13 -12.46
CA VAL A 99 5.76 -7.80 -11.02
C VAL A 99 7.16 -7.35 -10.60
N LYS A 100 8.20 -8.07 -11.01
CA LYS A 100 9.59 -7.72 -10.73
C LYS A 100 9.94 -6.32 -11.23
N GLN A 101 9.55 -6.01 -12.45
CA GLN A 101 9.78 -4.71 -13.07
C GLN A 101 8.97 -3.62 -12.37
N TYR A 102 7.68 -3.84 -12.13
CA TYR A 102 6.81 -2.82 -11.57
C TYR A 102 7.16 -2.47 -10.10
N PHE A 103 7.48 -3.45 -9.26
CA PHE A 103 7.91 -3.19 -7.87
C PHE A 103 9.44 -3.06 -7.73
N GLU A 104 10.18 -2.99 -8.84
CA GLU A 104 11.64 -2.82 -8.85
C GLU A 104 12.37 -3.79 -7.91
N LEU A 105 12.01 -5.08 -7.97
CA LEU A 105 12.49 -6.08 -7.02
C LEU A 105 14.02 -6.27 -7.12
N GLN A 106 14.70 -6.06 -5.99
CA GLN A 106 16.15 -6.12 -5.90
C GLN A 106 16.64 -7.47 -5.35
N ARG A 107 17.92 -7.77 -5.58
CA ARG A 107 18.55 -9.04 -5.16
C ARG A 107 18.61 -9.21 -3.65
N ASP A 108 18.77 -8.11 -2.91
CA ASP A 108 18.74 -8.07 -1.45
C ASP A 108 17.31 -8.15 -0.89
N GLY A 109 16.29 -8.15 -1.76
CA GLY A 109 14.86 -8.26 -1.41
C GLY A 109 14.16 -6.92 -1.31
N SER A 110 14.91 -5.81 -1.41
CA SER A 110 14.36 -4.47 -1.37
C SER A 110 13.45 -4.26 -2.58
N PHE A 111 12.40 -3.44 -2.41
CA PHE A 111 11.40 -3.22 -3.45
C PHE A 111 10.75 -1.85 -3.28
N THR A 112 10.08 -1.38 -4.33
CA THR A 112 9.39 -0.10 -4.36
C THR A 112 7.89 -0.31 -4.41
N SER A 113 7.13 0.32 -3.52
CA SER A 113 5.66 0.30 -3.53
C SER A 113 5.09 1.68 -3.83
N ASP A 114 3.87 1.72 -4.38
CA ASP A 114 3.13 2.98 -4.52
C ASP A 114 2.58 3.43 -3.16
N ILE A 115 2.61 4.73 -2.93
CA ILE A 115 1.90 5.40 -1.84
C ILE A 115 0.97 6.45 -2.42
N ILE A 116 -0.10 6.74 -1.68
CA ILE A 116 -1.08 7.76 -2.01
C ILE A 116 -1.21 8.76 -0.87
N MET A 117 -1.43 10.02 -1.21
CA MET A 117 -1.91 11.06 -0.30
C MET A 117 -3.18 11.68 -0.89
N LEU A 118 -4.25 11.69 -0.10
CA LEU A 118 -5.54 12.27 -0.43
C LEU A 118 -5.84 13.44 0.49
N GLU A 119 -6.14 14.61 -0.09
CA GLU A 119 -6.80 15.70 0.61
C GLU A 119 -8.27 15.72 0.24
N ALA A 120 -9.15 15.69 1.23
CA ALA A 120 -10.60 15.82 1.02
C ALA A 120 -11.21 16.80 2.01
N ARG A 121 -12.32 17.43 1.61
CA ARG A 121 -13.04 18.41 2.43
C ARG A 121 -14.42 17.90 2.78
N LYS A 122 -14.85 18.20 4.00
CA LYS A 122 -16.25 18.06 4.38
C LYS A 122 -17.01 19.24 3.80
N ALA A 123 -17.98 18.94 2.93
CA ALA A 123 -18.96 19.90 2.45
C ALA A 123 -19.69 20.58 3.63
#